data_AF-A0A211ZRR3-F1
#
_entry.id   AF-A0A211ZRR3-F1
#
_cell.length_a   1.000
_cell.length_b   1.000
_cell.length_c   1.000
_cell.angle_alpha   90.00
_cell.angle_beta   90.00
_cell.angle_gamma   90.00
#
_symmetry.space_group_name_H-M   'P 1'
#
loop_
_entity.id
_entity.type
_entity.pdbx_description
1 polymer ?
#
loop_
_entity_poly.entity_id
_entity_poly.type
_entity_poly.pdbx_seq_one_letter_code
_entity_poly.pdbx_strand_id
1 'polypeptide(L)'
;MASSVSSPTSPRSQRGPVSGSDEAVPYIETLPSKTEIFSHWKDRFEDIGIFVDWGEPSCWVCGFHYGVRYDIKSPDADWSDILDGWQRIPLQRCHIVPRSLGGTDEPDNLFLMCRECHDLAPNTTLHEIFFEWARAQCSRRRETAKITEALRSFDVGPEQYHELLRVLENPDFAIWKRDKIGPHRPQSNYAPVSCRLTPATLIGLAVRYLRSEQRPKSDAATFGS
;
A
#
# COMPACT_ATOMS: atom_id res chain seq x y z
N MET A 1 31.44 -57.82 -35.82
CA MET A 1 32.14 -57.56 -34.54
C MET A 1 31.61 -56.25 -34.01
N ALA A 2 30.81 -56.30 -32.95
CA ALA A 2 30.14 -55.15 -32.36
C ALA A 2 31.08 -54.51 -31.32
N SER A 3 31.33 -53.21 -31.44
CA SER A 3 32.11 -52.44 -30.47
C SER A 3 31.17 -51.60 -29.62
N SER A 4 31.12 -51.98 -28.34
CA SER A 4 30.27 -51.42 -27.29
C SER A 4 30.75 -50.04 -26.84
N VAL A 5 29.79 -49.15 -26.61
CA VAL A 5 29.97 -47.80 -26.06
C VAL A 5 29.88 -47.88 -24.54
N SER A 6 30.86 -47.32 -23.83
CA SER A 6 30.87 -47.24 -22.35
C SER A 6 30.91 -45.78 -21.90
N SER A 7 29.90 -45.38 -21.12
CA SER A 7 29.73 -44.06 -20.50
C SER A 7 30.76 -43.79 -19.38
N PRO A 8 31.17 -42.53 -19.13
CA PRO A 8 31.98 -42.19 -17.98
C PRO A 8 31.11 -41.84 -16.75
N THR A 9 31.40 -42.51 -15.63
CA THR A 9 30.87 -42.25 -14.29
C THR A 9 31.64 -41.10 -13.61
N SER A 10 30.92 -40.08 -13.12
CA SER A 10 31.45 -38.99 -12.28
C SER A 10 31.91 -39.49 -10.90
N PRO A 11 33.04 -38.98 -10.35
CA PRO A 11 33.46 -39.30 -9.00
C PRO A 11 32.72 -38.47 -7.95
N ARG A 12 32.21 -39.20 -6.95
CA ARG A 12 31.51 -38.73 -5.75
C ARG A 12 32.49 -38.00 -4.81
N SER A 13 32.29 -36.69 -4.64
CA SER A 13 33.04 -35.86 -3.68
C SER A 13 32.71 -36.29 -2.24
N GLN A 14 33.73 -36.75 -1.52
CA GLN A 14 33.66 -37.05 -0.09
C GLN A 14 33.66 -35.73 0.70
N ARG A 15 32.65 -35.49 1.52
CA ARG A 15 32.64 -34.40 2.52
C ARG A 15 33.15 -34.97 3.84
N GLY A 16 34.25 -34.43 4.35
CA GLY A 16 34.68 -34.64 5.73
C GLY A 16 33.80 -33.87 6.72
N PRO A 17 33.79 -34.24 8.01
CA PRO A 17 32.95 -33.61 9.01
C PRO A 17 33.57 -32.27 9.44
N VAL A 18 32.81 -31.17 9.29
CA VAL A 18 33.18 -29.87 9.87
C VAL A 18 32.64 -29.83 11.29
N SER A 19 33.53 -30.04 12.26
CA SER A 19 33.28 -29.76 13.67
C SER A 19 33.54 -28.28 13.93
N GLY A 20 32.47 -27.51 14.07
CA GLY A 20 32.50 -26.12 14.50
C GLY A 20 31.11 -25.74 14.97
N SER A 21 30.90 -25.80 16.28
CA SER A 21 29.73 -25.22 16.93
C SER A 21 29.88 -23.71 16.92
N ASP A 22 29.62 -23.09 15.77
CA ASP A 22 29.23 -21.69 15.73
C ASP A 22 27.79 -21.64 16.25
N GLU A 23 27.64 -21.35 17.54
CA GLU A 23 26.37 -20.84 18.05
C GLU A 23 26.05 -19.61 17.20
N ALA A 24 25.06 -19.73 16.32
CA ALA A 24 24.53 -18.60 15.58
C ALA A 24 24.01 -17.59 16.59
N VAL A 25 24.81 -16.56 16.86
CA VAL A 25 24.39 -15.39 17.62
C VAL A 25 23.12 -14.87 16.94
N PRO A 26 21.96 -14.80 17.62
CA PRO A 26 20.75 -14.29 17.03
C PRO A 26 21.04 -12.87 16.57
N TYR A 27 21.06 -12.65 15.27
CA TYR A 27 21.28 -11.34 14.70
C TYR A 27 20.08 -10.46 15.05
N ILE A 28 20.26 -9.59 16.05
CA ILE A 28 19.28 -8.55 16.38
C ILE A 28 19.54 -7.41 15.42
N GLU A 29 18.87 -7.50 14.27
CA GLU A 29 18.93 -6.50 13.22
C GLU A 29 18.15 -5.25 13.65
N THR A 30 18.82 -4.36 14.41
CA THR A 30 18.22 -3.10 14.85
C THR A 30 18.30 -2.07 13.73
N LEU A 31 17.35 -2.12 12.80
CA LEU A 31 17.12 -1.01 11.87
C LEU A 31 16.97 0.31 12.66
N PRO A 32 17.52 1.43 12.15
CA PRO A 32 17.29 2.76 12.73
C PRO A 32 15.81 3.04 12.97
N SER A 33 15.53 3.83 14.00
CA SER A 33 14.19 4.37 14.27
C SER A 33 13.72 5.24 13.11
N LYS A 34 12.40 5.43 12.99
CA LYS A 34 11.85 6.30 11.93
C LYS A 34 12.25 7.75 12.15
N THR A 35 12.45 8.15 13.41
CA THR A 35 12.98 9.45 13.79
C THR A 35 14.42 9.67 13.29
N GLU A 36 15.30 8.67 13.42
CA GLU A 36 16.67 8.74 12.90
C GLU A 36 16.67 8.86 11.37
N ILE A 37 15.85 8.05 10.70
CA ILE A 37 15.69 8.10 9.24
C ILE A 37 15.12 9.46 8.82
N PHE A 38 14.06 9.94 9.46
CA PHE A 38 13.48 11.26 9.18
C PHE A 38 14.49 12.38 9.39
N SER A 39 15.25 12.35 10.49
CA SER A 39 16.26 13.37 10.81
C SER A 39 17.39 13.40 9.78
N HIS A 40 17.75 12.25 9.20
CA HIS A 40 18.68 12.19 8.08
C HIS A 40 18.12 12.87 6.82
N TRP A 41 16.85 12.59 6.47
CA TRP A 41 16.27 13.02 5.19
C TRP A 41 15.63 14.42 5.19
N LYS A 42 15.24 14.97 6.34
CA LYS A 42 14.41 16.20 6.43
C LYS A 42 14.95 17.38 5.62
N ASP A 43 16.27 17.54 5.52
CA ASP A 43 16.92 18.64 4.81
C ASP A 43 17.37 18.26 3.39
N ARG A 44 17.07 17.04 2.92
CA ARG A 44 17.55 16.45 1.65
C ARG A 44 16.43 16.11 0.67
N PHE A 45 15.17 16.28 1.06
CA PHE A 45 14.03 15.95 0.19
C PHE A 45 14.01 16.79 -1.09
N GLU A 46 14.38 18.07 -0.99
CA GLU A 46 14.44 18.98 -2.14
C GLU A 46 15.45 18.49 -3.19
N ASP A 47 16.62 18.01 -2.77
CA ASP A 47 17.68 17.50 -3.65
C ASP A 47 17.23 16.32 -4.52
N ILE A 48 16.27 15.53 -4.01
CA ILE A 48 15.71 14.37 -4.72
C ILE A 48 14.36 14.66 -5.36
N GLY A 49 13.89 15.91 -5.33
CA GLY A 49 12.65 16.37 -5.94
C GLY A 49 11.38 15.83 -5.25
N ILE A 50 11.44 15.64 -3.92
CA ILE A 50 10.32 15.19 -3.10
C ILE A 50 9.94 16.32 -2.14
N PHE A 51 8.64 16.50 -1.92
CA PHE A 51 8.12 17.42 -0.90
C PHE A 51 7.50 16.62 0.23
N VAL A 52 7.85 16.95 1.47
CA VAL A 52 7.30 16.32 2.68
C VAL A 52 6.91 17.44 3.65
N ASP A 53 5.62 17.48 4.00
CA ASP A 53 5.15 18.28 5.12
C ASP A 53 5.51 17.57 6.43
N TRP A 54 6.34 18.21 7.24
CA TRP A 54 6.80 17.64 8.51
C TRP A 54 5.69 17.52 9.54
N GLY A 55 4.67 18.40 9.47
CA GLY A 55 3.49 18.39 10.35
C GLY A 55 2.45 17.33 9.98
N GLU A 56 2.55 16.76 8.78
CA GLU A 56 1.65 15.73 8.28
C GLU A 56 2.40 14.46 7.89
N PRO A 57 2.78 13.61 8.87
CA PRO A 57 3.42 12.34 8.61
C PRO A 57 2.68 11.55 7.52
N SER A 58 3.43 11.20 6.47
CA SER A 58 2.88 10.60 5.24
C SER A 58 3.93 9.78 4.52
N CYS A 59 3.48 8.92 3.61
CA CYS A 59 4.41 8.16 2.77
C CYS A 59 5.21 9.10 1.87
N TRP A 60 6.54 9.09 2.01
CA TRP A 60 7.46 9.96 1.25
C TRP A 60 7.44 9.77 -0.25
N VAL A 61 6.87 8.65 -0.73
CA VAL A 61 6.80 8.31 -2.15
C VAL A 61 5.48 8.74 -2.77
N CYS A 62 4.35 8.39 -2.16
CA CYS A 62 3.04 8.59 -2.80
C CYS A 62 2.15 9.63 -2.10
N GLY A 63 2.60 10.22 -0.99
CA GLY A 63 1.81 11.14 -0.18
C GLY A 63 0.56 10.48 0.42
N PHE A 64 0.60 9.17 0.71
CA PHE A 64 -0.51 8.52 1.42
C PHE A 64 -0.48 8.92 2.91
N HIS A 65 -1.60 9.47 3.39
CA HIS A 65 -1.81 9.85 4.80
C HIS A 65 -2.67 8.80 5.52
N TYR A 66 -2.39 8.55 6.79
CA TYR A 66 -3.19 7.65 7.64
C TYR A 66 -4.35 8.37 8.36
N GLY A 67 -4.83 9.46 7.75
CA GLY A 67 -5.86 10.36 8.29
C GLY A 67 -5.37 11.20 9.48
N VAL A 68 -6.29 11.98 10.06
CA VAL A 68 -6.01 13.01 11.08
C VAL A 68 -5.53 12.51 12.44
N ARG A 69 -5.23 11.21 12.56
CA ARG A 69 -4.75 10.60 13.81
C ARG A 69 -3.28 10.92 14.07
N TYR A 70 -2.51 11.09 13.00
CA TYR A 70 -1.06 11.28 13.07
C TYR A 70 -0.63 12.71 12.73
N ASP A 71 -1.56 13.54 12.25
CA ASP A 71 -1.34 14.96 12.00
C ASP A 71 -0.98 15.67 13.31
N ILE A 72 0.02 16.54 13.22
CA ILE A 72 0.44 17.40 14.32
C ILE A 72 -0.42 18.65 14.27
N LYS A 73 -1.43 18.69 15.15
CA LYS A 73 -2.53 19.69 15.09
C LYS A 73 -2.23 21.00 15.81
N SER A 74 -1.20 21.02 16.65
CA SER A 74 -0.88 22.21 17.44
C SER A 74 0.02 23.13 16.61
N PRO A 75 -0.34 24.41 16.40
CA PRO A 75 0.56 25.39 15.81
C PRO A 75 1.77 25.67 16.70
N ASP A 76 1.67 25.35 18.00
CA ASP A 76 2.74 25.46 19.00
C ASP A 76 3.47 24.12 19.22
N ALA A 77 3.29 23.14 18.32
CA ALA A 77 3.98 21.86 18.44
C ALA A 77 5.49 22.05 18.44
N ASP A 78 6.16 21.42 19.38
CA ASP A 78 7.62 21.48 19.44
C ASP A 78 8.25 20.45 18.50
N TRP A 79 9.57 20.49 18.40
CA TRP A 79 10.29 19.55 17.54
C TRP A 79 10.11 18.09 17.99
N SER A 80 9.95 17.84 19.29
CA SER A 80 9.74 16.49 19.82
C SER A 80 8.38 15.91 19.40
N ASP A 81 7.34 16.74 19.36
CA ASP A 81 6.01 16.35 18.86
C ASP A 81 6.08 15.88 17.39
N ILE A 82 6.87 16.60 16.56
CA ILE A 82 7.09 16.23 15.16
C ILE A 82 7.76 14.86 15.08
N LEU A 83 8.86 14.66 15.79
CA LEU A 83 9.60 13.40 15.79
C LEU A 83 8.75 12.23 16.30
N ASP A 84 7.91 12.44 17.32
CA ASP A 84 6.99 11.45 17.85
C ASP A 84 5.91 11.05 16.82
N GLY A 85 5.40 12.02 16.05
CA GLY A 85 4.49 11.76 14.93
C GLY A 85 5.10 10.81 13.91
N TRP A 86 6.32 11.13 13.46
CA TRP A 86 7.09 10.28 12.52
C TRP A 86 7.50 8.94 13.12
N GLN A 87 7.72 8.85 14.42
CA GLN A 87 8.02 7.57 15.09
C GLN A 87 6.79 6.66 15.20
N ARG A 88 5.59 7.22 15.32
CA ARG A 88 4.36 6.45 15.55
C ARG A 88 3.59 6.10 14.30
N ILE A 89 3.74 6.85 13.21
CA ILE A 89 3.04 6.57 11.96
C ILE A 89 3.38 5.16 11.43
N PRO A 90 2.42 4.35 10.95
CA PRO A 90 2.66 2.98 10.49
C PRO A 90 3.29 2.89 9.09
N LEU A 91 4.28 3.76 8.81
CA LEU A 91 5.17 3.64 7.67
C LEU A 91 6.22 2.55 7.92
N GLN A 92 6.62 1.88 6.85
CA GLN A 92 7.67 0.88 6.83
C GLN A 92 9.01 1.55 6.52
N ARG A 93 10.08 0.97 7.06
CA ARG A 93 11.47 1.34 6.77
C ARG A 93 11.91 0.50 5.57
N CYS A 94 11.83 1.07 4.38
CA CYS A 94 12.13 0.41 3.11
C CYS A 94 13.57 0.70 2.72
N HIS A 95 14.31 -0.31 2.29
CA HIS A 95 15.62 -0.10 1.69
C HIS A 95 15.51 0.53 0.30
N ILE A 96 16.38 1.48 -0.02
CA ILE A 96 16.54 2.04 -1.37
C ILE A 96 17.25 1.01 -2.25
N VAL A 97 18.40 0.51 -1.79
CA VAL A 97 19.05 -0.69 -2.31
C VAL A 97 18.74 -1.86 -1.37
N PRO A 98 18.08 -2.94 -1.84
CA PRO A 98 17.76 -4.08 -1.00
C PRO A 98 18.99 -4.77 -0.41
N ARG A 99 18.87 -5.34 0.79
CA ARG A 99 19.96 -6.11 1.42
C ARG A 99 20.46 -7.27 0.57
N SER A 100 19.57 -7.93 -0.17
CA SER A 100 19.93 -9.02 -1.09
C SER A 100 20.88 -8.57 -2.21
N LEU A 101 20.97 -7.25 -2.44
CA LEU A 101 21.87 -6.61 -3.40
C LEU A 101 22.98 -5.79 -2.70
N GLY A 102 23.20 -6.00 -1.39
CA GLY A 102 24.28 -5.38 -0.63
C GLY A 102 23.93 -4.02 0.01
N GLY A 103 22.66 -3.62 0.04
CA GLY A 103 22.25 -2.39 0.70
C GLY A 103 22.44 -2.43 2.23
N THR A 104 22.81 -1.29 2.80
CA THR A 104 23.07 -1.11 4.23
C THR A 104 21.78 -0.85 5.02
N ASP A 105 21.85 -1.02 6.34
CA ASP A 105 20.78 -0.61 7.27
C ASP A 105 20.97 0.85 7.75
N GLU A 106 21.77 1.65 7.05
CA GLU A 106 22.05 3.05 7.39
C GLU A 106 20.88 3.97 7.00
N PRO A 107 20.67 5.11 7.70
CA PRO A 107 19.57 6.03 7.40
C PRO A 107 19.52 6.54 5.95
N ASP A 108 20.67 6.67 5.28
CA ASP A 108 20.77 7.12 3.89
C ASP A 108 20.29 6.08 2.85
N ASN A 109 20.21 4.81 3.24
CA ASN A 109 19.67 3.73 2.42
C ASN A 109 18.24 3.34 2.85
N LEU A 110 17.62 4.06 3.78
CA LEU A 110 16.28 3.78 4.28
C LEU A 110 15.29 4.89 3.96
N PHE A 111 14.08 4.51 3.56
CA PHE A 111 13.02 5.43 3.16
C PHE A 111 11.69 5.07 3.84
N LEU A 112 10.93 6.07 4.31
CA LEU A 112 9.66 5.83 5.00
C LEU A 112 8.49 5.73 4.03
N MET A 113 7.95 4.52 3.88
CA MET A 113 6.97 4.20 2.83
C MET A 113 5.72 3.53 3.39
N CYS A 114 4.56 3.78 2.77
CA CYS A 114 3.38 2.95 3.03
C CYS A 114 3.62 1.56 2.45
N ARG A 115 2.88 0.57 2.94
CA ARG A 115 3.05 -0.81 2.51
C ARG A 115 2.87 -1.02 1.00
N GLU A 116 1.86 -0.40 0.40
CA GLU A 116 1.62 -0.50 -1.05
C GLU A 116 2.81 0.02 -1.85
N CYS A 117 3.49 1.07 -1.38
CA CYS A 117 4.71 1.54 -2.04
C CYS A 117 5.88 0.60 -1.78
N HIS A 118 6.04 0.09 -0.56
CA HIS A 118 7.13 -0.84 -0.24
C HIS A 118 7.05 -2.11 -1.10
N ASP A 119 5.86 -2.68 -1.27
CA ASP A 119 5.65 -3.87 -2.10
C ASP A 119 5.90 -3.62 -3.60
N LEU A 120 5.80 -2.37 -4.05
CA LEU A 120 6.00 -1.96 -5.45
C LEU A 120 7.39 -1.37 -5.73
N ALA A 121 8.24 -1.23 -4.71
CA ALA A 121 9.54 -0.60 -4.84
C ALA A 121 10.45 -1.37 -5.82
N PRO A 122 11.23 -0.68 -6.67
CA PRO A 122 12.24 -1.32 -7.51
C PRO A 122 13.28 -2.06 -6.68
N ASN A 123 13.67 -3.27 -7.11
CA ASN A 123 14.69 -4.08 -6.45
C ASN A 123 15.99 -4.03 -7.26
N THR A 124 16.74 -2.94 -7.13
CA THR A 124 17.95 -2.66 -7.92
C THR A 124 19.04 -2.03 -7.05
N THR A 125 20.30 -2.10 -7.49
CA THR A 125 21.43 -1.37 -6.87
C THR A 125 21.50 0.10 -7.30
N LEU A 126 20.70 0.49 -8.30
CA LEU A 126 20.73 1.81 -8.92
C LEU A 126 19.75 2.76 -8.21
N HIS A 127 20.29 3.67 -7.39
CA HIS A 127 19.52 4.63 -6.61
C HIS A 127 18.66 5.54 -7.50
N GLU A 128 19.14 5.89 -8.68
CA GLU A 128 18.45 6.75 -9.64
C GLU A 128 17.11 6.18 -10.08
N ILE A 129 17.03 4.85 -10.27
CA ILE A 129 15.78 4.17 -10.62
C ILE A 129 14.78 4.25 -9.48
N PHE A 130 15.25 4.07 -8.24
CA PHE A 130 14.39 4.21 -7.06
C PHE A 130 13.81 5.63 -6.96
N PHE A 131 14.65 6.66 -7.08
CA PHE A 131 14.19 8.04 -6.96
C PHE A 131 13.32 8.50 -8.14
N GLU A 132 13.61 8.04 -9.36
CA GLU A 132 12.74 8.27 -10.52
C GLU A 132 11.36 7.65 -10.30
N TRP A 133 11.32 6.37 -9.89
CA TRP A 133 10.08 5.68 -9.57
C TRP A 133 9.33 6.37 -8.41
N ALA A 134 10.04 6.80 -7.37
CA ALA A 134 9.48 7.43 -6.19
C ALA A 134 8.74 8.73 -6.56
N ARG A 135 9.39 9.61 -7.33
CA ARG A 135 8.79 10.86 -7.83
C ARG A 135 7.55 10.64 -8.68
N ALA A 136 7.45 9.49 -9.37
CA ALA A 136 6.30 9.18 -10.21
C ALA A 136 5.05 8.73 -9.43
N GLN A 137 5.18 8.32 -8.16
CA GLN A 137 4.07 7.75 -7.40
C GLN A 137 3.09 8.81 -6.88
N CYS A 138 1.81 8.44 -6.75
CA CYS A 138 0.78 9.30 -6.17
C CYS A 138 -0.41 8.47 -5.69
N SER A 139 -0.71 8.52 -4.40
CA SER A 139 -1.80 7.77 -3.77
C SER A 139 -3.16 8.17 -4.36
N ARG A 140 -3.40 9.47 -4.55
CA ARG A 140 -4.62 10.01 -5.14
C ARG A 140 -4.84 9.54 -6.58
N ARG A 141 -3.79 9.51 -7.41
CA ARG A 141 -3.87 8.99 -8.79
C ARG A 141 -4.23 7.50 -8.78
N ARG A 142 -3.61 6.70 -7.90
CA ARG A 142 -3.95 5.27 -7.75
C ARG A 142 -5.40 5.06 -7.28
N GLU A 143 -5.87 5.84 -6.32
CA GLU A 143 -7.25 5.75 -5.85
C GLU A 143 -8.25 6.11 -6.95
N THR A 144 -7.97 7.17 -7.72
CA THR A 144 -8.77 7.57 -8.88
C THR A 144 -8.82 6.47 -9.93
N ALA A 145 -7.70 5.78 -10.18
CA ALA A 145 -7.66 4.63 -11.09
C ALA A 145 -8.53 3.47 -10.60
N LYS A 146 -8.52 3.16 -9.28
CA LYS A 146 -9.38 2.13 -8.68
C LYS A 146 -10.87 2.48 -8.82
N ILE A 147 -11.24 3.74 -8.64
CA ILE A 147 -12.62 4.24 -8.85
C ILE A 147 -13.01 4.10 -10.33
N THR A 148 -12.14 4.54 -11.24
CA THR A 148 -12.38 4.47 -12.70
C THR A 148 -12.58 3.04 -13.16
N GLU A 149 -11.75 2.12 -12.69
CA GLU A 149 -11.86 0.69 -13.01
C GLU A 149 -13.16 0.09 -12.48
N ALA A 150 -13.57 0.47 -11.27
CA ALA A 150 -14.84 0.04 -10.70
C ALA A 150 -16.05 0.57 -11.49
N LEU A 151 -16.06 1.84 -11.90
CA LEU A 151 -17.10 2.41 -12.76
C LEU A 151 -17.20 1.61 -14.07
N ARG A 152 -16.05 1.34 -14.71
CA ARG A 152 -15.97 0.52 -15.93
C ARG A 152 -16.52 -0.90 -15.71
N SER A 153 -16.17 -1.54 -14.60
CA SER A 153 -16.62 -2.90 -14.25
C SER A 153 -18.14 -3.04 -14.07
N PHE A 154 -18.84 -1.93 -13.81
CA PHE A 154 -20.31 -1.89 -13.65
C PHE A 154 -21.02 -1.20 -14.81
N ASP A 155 -20.33 -1.02 -15.95
CA ASP A 155 -20.83 -0.37 -17.16
C ASP A 155 -21.36 1.05 -16.92
N VAL A 156 -20.70 1.80 -16.03
CA VAL A 156 -21.06 3.19 -15.76
C VAL A 156 -20.30 4.12 -16.70
N GLY A 157 -21.01 4.67 -17.67
CA GLY A 157 -20.48 5.69 -18.58
C GLY A 157 -20.54 7.11 -18.00
N PRO A 158 -19.88 8.10 -18.62
CA PRO A 158 -19.86 9.50 -18.17
C PRO A 158 -21.25 10.11 -17.96
N GLU A 159 -22.21 9.78 -18.83
CA GLU A 159 -23.59 10.28 -18.77
C GLU A 159 -24.33 9.83 -17.49
N GLN A 160 -23.90 8.73 -16.88
CA GLN A 160 -24.51 8.18 -15.67
C GLN A 160 -23.85 8.71 -14.38
N TYR A 161 -22.77 9.49 -14.49
CA TYR A 161 -22.01 9.95 -13.32
C TYR A 161 -22.84 10.85 -12.42
N HIS A 162 -23.60 11.79 -13.00
CA HIS A 162 -24.41 12.71 -12.22
C HIS A 162 -25.46 11.97 -11.38
N GLU A 163 -26.13 10.98 -11.96
CA GLU A 163 -27.12 10.19 -11.25
C GLU A 163 -26.48 9.28 -10.19
N LEU A 164 -25.29 8.73 -10.48
CA LEU A 164 -24.55 7.95 -9.49
C LEU A 164 -24.12 8.81 -8.29
N LEU A 165 -23.65 10.05 -8.54
CA LEU A 165 -23.31 11.00 -7.47
C LEU A 165 -24.53 11.31 -6.61
N ARG A 166 -25.70 11.53 -7.22
CA ARG A 166 -26.96 11.73 -6.49
C ARG A 166 -27.32 10.54 -5.61
N VAL A 167 -27.11 9.30 -6.09
CA VAL A 167 -27.31 8.10 -5.27
C VAL A 167 -26.33 8.06 -4.09
N LEU A 168 -25.05 8.38 -4.32
CA LEU A 168 -24.04 8.37 -3.26
C LEU A 168 -24.33 9.40 -2.15
N GLU A 169 -24.96 10.53 -2.52
CA GLU A 169 -25.39 11.59 -1.60
C GLU A 169 -26.77 11.33 -0.97
N ASN A 170 -27.54 10.34 -1.47
CA ASN A 170 -28.88 10.04 -0.99
C ASN A 170 -28.86 9.37 0.42
N PRO A 171 -29.52 9.96 1.43
CA PRO A 171 -29.64 9.36 2.77
C PRO A 171 -30.28 7.95 2.77
N ASP A 172 -31.25 7.69 1.89
CA ASP A 172 -31.92 6.40 1.78
C ASP A 172 -30.97 5.33 1.28
N PHE A 173 -30.08 5.67 0.33
CA PHE A 173 -28.99 4.79 -0.09
C PHE A 173 -28.05 4.49 1.07
N ALA A 174 -27.73 5.48 1.91
CA ALA A 174 -26.88 5.31 3.07
C ALA A 174 -27.48 4.34 4.11
N ILE A 175 -28.80 4.36 4.30
CA ILE A 175 -29.52 3.40 5.13
C ILE A 175 -29.55 2.02 4.45
N TRP A 176 -29.94 1.98 3.17
CA TRP A 176 -30.11 0.76 2.38
C TRP A 176 -28.83 -0.07 2.26
N LYS A 177 -27.64 0.56 2.24
CA LYS A 177 -26.36 -0.16 2.11
C LYS A 177 -25.85 -0.76 3.42
N ARG A 178 -26.38 -0.35 4.59
CA ARG A 178 -25.79 -0.64 5.92
C ARG A 178 -25.68 -2.14 6.23
N ASP A 179 -26.65 -2.93 5.81
CA ASP A 179 -26.72 -4.40 5.97
C ASP A 179 -26.01 -5.16 4.83
N LYS A 180 -25.49 -4.44 3.82
CA LYS A 180 -24.88 -5.02 2.60
C LYS A 180 -23.39 -4.72 2.48
N ILE A 181 -22.84 -3.93 3.39
CA ILE A 181 -21.40 -3.66 3.48
C ILE A 181 -20.77 -4.53 4.55
N GLY A 182 -19.69 -5.20 4.17
CA GLY A 182 -18.80 -5.90 5.08
C GLY A 182 -17.38 -5.39 4.84
N PRO A 183 -16.63 -5.03 5.89
CA PRO A 183 -15.26 -4.64 5.68
C PRO A 183 -14.44 -5.81 5.14
N HIS A 184 -13.65 -5.56 4.11
CA HIS A 184 -12.62 -6.52 3.73
C HIS A 184 -11.51 -6.47 4.78
N ARG A 185 -11.25 -7.60 5.45
CA ARG A 185 -10.08 -7.68 6.31
C ARG A 185 -8.84 -7.59 5.44
N PRO A 186 -7.83 -6.81 5.82
CA PRO A 186 -6.54 -6.90 5.17
C PRO A 186 -6.01 -8.34 5.32
N GLN A 187 -5.37 -8.88 4.29
CA GLN A 187 -4.69 -10.18 4.42
C GLN A 187 -3.66 -10.11 5.57
N SER A 188 -3.42 -11.21 6.28
CA SER A 188 -2.42 -11.27 7.37
C SER A 188 -1.10 -10.72 6.83
N ASN A 189 -0.60 -9.61 7.38
CA ASN A 189 0.44 -8.81 6.71
C ASN A 189 0.20 -7.30 6.80
N TYR A 190 -1.06 -6.88 6.60
CA TYR A 190 -1.40 -5.50 6.32
C TYR A 190 -1.66 -4.73 7.62
N ALA A 191 -1.25 -3.45 7.66
CA ALA A 191 -1.49 -2.58 8.81
C ALA A 191 -2.98 -2.57 9.21
N PRO A 192 -3.31 -2.59 10.51
CA PRO A 192 -4.67 -2.77 11.03
C PRO A 192 -5.68 -1.66 10.67
N VAL A 193 -5.24 -0.61 9.96
CA VAL A 193 -6.06 0.57 9.61
C VAL A 193 -6.77 0.41 8.25
N SER A 194 -6.50 -0.63 7.46
CA SER A 194 -7.12 -0.76 6.12
C SER A 194 -8.28 -1.75 6.03
N CYS A 195 -9.10 -1.81 7.07
CA CYS A 195 -10.50 -2.22 6.96
C CYS A 195 -11.19 -1.23 5.99
N ARG A 196 -11.07 -1.48 4.68
CA ARG A 196 -11.53 -0.55 3.64
C ARG A 196 -12.70 -1.16 2.89
N LEU A 197 -13.74 -0.36 2.75
CA LEU A 197 -14.71 -0.58 1.68
C LEU A 197 -14.00 -0.26 0.37
N THR A 198 -14.00 -1.19 -0.57
CA THR A 198 -13.36 -0.95 -1.87
C THR A 198 -14.23 -0.02 -2.73
N PRO A 199 -13.65 0.77 -3.64
CA PRO A 199 -14.43 1.52 -4.63
C PRO A 199 -15.41 0.64 -5.41
N ALA A 200 -15.00 -0.58 -5.76
CA ALA A 200 -15.86 -1.57 -6.42
C ALA A 200 -17.09 -1.93 -5.59
N THR A 201 -16.95 -2.13 -4.28
CA THR A 201 -18.09 -2.41 -3.40
C THR A 201 -19.06 -1.23 -3.37
N LEU A 202 -18.56 -0.01 -3.19
CA LEU A 202 -19.42 1.18 -3.10
C LEU A 202 -20.15 1.47 -4.42
N ILE A 203 -19.42 1.44 -5.54
CA ILE A 203 -19.98 1.70 -6.87
C ILE A 203 -20.98 0.62 -7.25
N GLY A 204 -20.66 -0.67 -7.02
CA GLY A 204 -21.58 -1.76 -7.32
C GLY A 204 -22.91 -1.66 -6.55
N LEU A 205 -22.85 -1.27 -5.26
CA LEU A 205 -24.05 -1.02 -4.46
C LEU A 205 -24.86 0.18 -4.98
N ALA A 206 -24.20 1.28 -5.32
CA ALA A 206 -24.87 2.47 -5.86
C ALA A 206 -25.56 2.18 -7.20
N VAL A 207 -24.87 1.48 -8.11
CA VAL A 207 -25.44 1.03 -9.39
C VAL A 207 -26.63 0.09 -9.16
N ARG A 208 -26.54 -0.84 -8.20
CA ARG A 208 -27.63 -1.76 -7.87
C ARG A 208 -28.87 -1.02 -7.35
N TYR A 209 -28.66 -0.03 -6.48
CA TYR A 209 -29.72 0.80 -5.91
C TYR A 209 -30.41 1.62 -7.01
N LEU A 210 -29.63 2.25 -7.89
CA LEU A 210 -30.17 3.01 -9.02
C LEU A 210 -31.06 2.15 -9.93
N ARG A 211 -30.59 0.93 -10.25
CA ARG A 211 -31.34 -0.03 -11.08
C ARG A 211 -32.61 -0.55 -10.39
N SER A 212 -32.67 -0.58 -9.05
CA SER A 212 -33.90 -0.96 -8.35
C SER A 212 -34.94 0.15 -8.32
N GLU A 213 -34.52 1.42 -8.22
CA GLU A 213 -35.42 2.59 -8.27
C GLU A 213 -36.00 2.83 -9.67
N GLN A 214 -35.25 2.52 -10.73
CA GLN A 214 -35.70 2.67 -12.12
C GLN A 214 -36.63 1.55 -12.59
N ARG A 215 -36.82 0.49 -11.79
CA ARG A 215 -37.73 -0.60 -12.16
C ARG A 215 -39.17 -0.12 -11.94
N PRO A 216 -40.07 -0.18 -12.94
CA PRO A 216 -41.45 0.19 -12.73
C PRO A 216 -42.04 -0.69 -11.62
N LYS A 217 -42.82 -0.08 -10.71
CA LYS A 217 -43.67 -0.78 -9.75
C LYS A 217 -44.83 -1.46 -10.50
N SER A 218 -44.54 -2.38 -11.42
CA SER A 218 -45.55 -3.28 -11.97
C SER A 218 -45.60 -4.53 -11.10
N ASP A 219 -46.80 -4.76 -10.54
CA ASP A 219 -47.29 -5.98 -9.85
C ASP A 219 -47.63 -5.82 -8.35
N ALA A 220 -48.05 -4.61 -7.93
CA ALA A 220 -49.11 -4.50 -6.92
C ALA A 220 -50.46 -4.33 -7.63
N ALA A 221 -50.81 -5.31 -8.46
CA ALA A 221 -52.12 -5.39 -9.10
C ALA A 221 -52.78 -6.72 -8.71
N THR A 222 -53.83 -6.57 -7.90
CA THR A 222 -55.10 -7.33 -8.02
C THR A 222 -55.12 -8.78 -7.53
N PHE A 223 -55.42 -8.93 -6.24
CA PHE A 223 -56.52 -9.79 -5.76
C PHE A 223 -57.41 -8.84 -4.93
N GLY A 224 -58.64 -8.43 -5.26
CA GLY A 224 -59.72 -9.10 -6.00
C GLY A 224 -60.18 -10.30 -5.16
N SER A 225 -61.28 -10.30 -4.41
CA SER A 225 -62.45 -9.44 -4.23
C SER A 225 -63.03 -9.68 -2.84
#